data_AF-A0A3D1UWT6-F1
#
_entry.id   AF-A0A3D1UWT6-F1
#
_cell.length_a   1.000
_cell.length_b   1.000
_cell.length_c   1.000
_cell.angle_alpha   90.00
_cell.angle_beta   90.00
_cell.angle_gamma   90.00
#
_symmetry.space_group_name_H-M   'P 1'
#
loop_
_entity.id
_entity.type
_entity.pdbx_description
1 polymer ?
#
loop_
_entity_poly.entity_id
_entity_poly.type
_entity_poly.pdbx_seq_one_letter_code
_entity_poly.pdbx_strand_id
1 'polypeptide(L)'
;MSQEFYERSQQILGNIEKLIYDLAFQNDLELEPERLSMSSLLKSTGIILKEDYPDLAEKILVYMDLMSENGLASVFVFVNLRSFLDDTAIELFTESCCRKEHNILLVDNKVYKKLSREERLLIDNDLCEI
;
A
#
# COMPACT_ATOMS: atom_id res chain seq x y z
N MET A 1 11.89 -11.32 4.95
CA MET A 1 12.92 -10.63 5.75
C MET A 1 13.80 -11.67 6.40
N SER A 2 15.13 -11.65 6.20
CA SER A 2 16.04 -12.63 6.84
C SER A 2 16.18 -12.33 8.34
N GLN A 3 16.44 -13.36 9.15
CA GLN A 3 16.67 -13.22 10.59
C GLN A 3 17.83 -12.24 10.89
N GLU A 4 18.90 -12.31 10.09
CA GLU A 4 20.04 -11.40 10.15
C GLU A 4 19.64 -9.93 9.96
N PHE A 5 18.72 -9.64 9.03
CA PHE A 5 18.24 -8.28 8.79
C PHE A 5 17.46 -7.73 9.98
N TYR A 6 16.65 -8.58 10.62
CA TYR A 6 15.90 -8.21 11.81
C TYR A 6 16.83 -7.91 12.99
N GLU A 7 17.79 -8.78 13.27
CA GLU A 7 18.76 -8.61 14.35
C GLU A 7 19.58 -7.33 14.18
N ARG A 8 20.08 -7.09 12.96
CA ARG A 8 20.80 -5.86 12.62
C ARG A 8 19.93 -4.61 12.81
N SER A 9 18.65 -4.68 12.40
CA SER A 9 17.69 -3.58 12.56
C SER A 9 17.45 -3.21 14.02
N GLN A 10 17.31 -4.21 14.90
CA GLN A 10 17.12 -4.00 16.33
C GLN A 10 18.37 -3.41 16.99
N GLN A 11 19.56 -3.85 16.58
CA GLN A 11 20.81 -3.30 17.09
C GLN A 11 20.97 -1.81 16.74
N ILE A 12 20.62 -1.42 15.51
CA ILE A 12 20.65 -0.01 15.08
C ILE A 12 19.64 0.82 15.87
N LEU A 13 18.40 0.34 16.02
CA LEU A 13 17.38 1.04 16.81
C LEU A 13 17.85 1.29 18.25
N GLY A 14 18.39 0.27 18.93
CA GLY A 14 18.89 0.41 20.30
C GLY A 14 20.05 1.40 20.43
N ASN A 15 20.94 1.46 19.44
CA ASN A 15 22.03 2.43 19.43
C ASN A 15 21.52 3.88 19.26
N ILE A 16 20.50 4.08 18.41
CA ILE A 16 19.89 5.40 18.22
C ILE A 16 19.13 5.82 19.49
N GLU A 17 18.36 4.91 20.10
CA GLU A 17 17.67 5.18 21.36
C GLU A 17 18.65 5.62 22.44
N LYS A 18 19.77 4.90 22.60
CA LYS A 18 20.80 5.27 23.57
C LYS A 18 21.33 6.69 23.34
N LEU A 19 21.61 7.05 22.09
CA LEU A 19 22.05 8.41 21.75
C LEU A 19 20.99 9.45 22.11
N ILE A 20 19.72 9.19 21.84
CA ILE A 20 18.62 10.12 22.17
C ILE A 20 18.48 10.28 23.68
N TYR A 21 18.58 9.19 24.46
CA TYR A 21 18.59 9.26 25.92
C TYR A 21 19.78 10.07 26.46
N ASP A 22 20.99 9.86 25.93
CA ASP A 22 22.17 10.61 26.32
C ASP A 22 22.01 12.11 26.03
N LEU A 23 21.39 12.48 24.90
CA LEU A 23 21.07 13.87 24.55
C LEU A 23 19.98 14.48 25.43
N ALA A 24 18.94 13.71 25.76
CA ALA A 24 17.87 14.14 26.66
C ALA A 24 18.41 14.40 28.07
N PHE A 25 19.30 13.53 28.56
CA PHE A 25 19.93 13.67 29.88
C PHE A 25 20.84 14.90 29.99
N GLN A 26 21.44 15.35 28.88
CA GLN A 26 22.28 16.55 28.84
C GLN A 26 21.46 17.84 28.74
N ASN A 27 20.13 17.76 28.60
CA ASN A 27 19.28 18.93 28.49
C ASN A 27 18.93 19.50 29.87
N ASP A 28 18.85 20.83 29.98
CA ASP A 28 18.41 21.50 31.21
C ASP A 28 16.92 21.28 31.50
N LEU A 29 16.15 20.85 30.50
CA LEU A 29 14.75 20.48 30.63
C LEU A 29 14.61 18.97 30.86
N GLU A 30 13.59 18.58 31.62
CA GLU A 30 13.21 17.18 31.78
C GLU A 30 12.54 16.68 30.49
N LEU A 31 13.33 15.99 29.66
CA LEU A 31 12.88 15.40 28.41
C LEU A 31 12.71 13.87 28.57
N GLU A 32 11.56 13.36 28.15
CA GLU A 32 11.26 11.92 28.12
C GLU A 32 11.19 11.42 26.66
N PRO A 33 12.22 10.73 26.15
CA PRO A 33 12.20 10.19 24.81
C PRO A 33 11.17 9.08 24.63
N GLU A 34 10.35 9.18 23.59
CA GLU A 34 9.49 8.06 23.17
C GLU A 34 10.32 6.92 22.57
N ARG A 35 9.79 5.69 22.69
CA ARG A 35 10.41 4.50 22.12
C ARG A 35 10.50 4.61 20.58
N LEU A 36 11.68 4.35 20.03
CA LEU A 36 11.90 4.44 18.59
C LEU A 36 11.40 3.16 17.91
N SER A 37 10.44 3.32 17.00
CA SER A 37 10.00 2.23 16.13
C SER A 37 10.70 2.30 14.77
N MET A 38 10.79 1.16 14.07
CA MET A 38 11.26 1.15 12.69
C MET A 38 10.39 2.04 11.78
N SER A 39 9.08 2.11 12.03
CA SER A 39 8.19 3.00 11.28
C SER A 39 8.55 4.48 11.47
N SER A 40 8.81 4.89 12.72
CA SER A 40 9.21 6.27 13.04
C SER A 40 10.55 6.63 12.37
N LEU A 41 11.50 5.68 12.38
CA LEU A 41 12.79 5.85 11.71
C LEU A 41 12.63 6.00 10.19
N LEU A 42 11.85 5.13 9.54
CA LEU A 42 11.60 5.20 8.09
C LEU A 42 10.87 6.49 7.67
N LYS A 43 10.00 7.03 8.52
CA LYS A 43 9.35 8.33 8.26
C LYS A 43 10.35 9.48 8.34
N SER A 44 11.33 9.41 9.26
CA SER A 44 12.34 10.45 9.45
C SER A 44 13.34 10.55 8.29
N THR A 45 13.54 9.47 7.53
CA THR A 45 14.51 9.44 6.42
C THR A 45 13.98 10.07 5.13
N GLY A 46 12.70 10.46 5.10
CA GLY A 46 12.09 11.03 3.90
C GLY A 46 11.99 10.04 2.74
N ILE A 47 11.92 8.73 3.03
CA ILE A 47 11.68 7.71 2.00
C ILE A 47 10.30 7.98 1.38
N ILE A 48 10.32 8.36 0.11
CA ILE A 48 9.14 8.52 -0.72
C ILE A 48 9.06 7.39 -1.74
N LEU A 49 7.84 7.00 -2.09
CA LEU A 49 7.64 6.18 -3.28
C LEU A 49 8.10 6.99 -4.50
N LYS A 50 8.86 6.34 -5.36
CA LYS A 50 9.35 6.96 -6.59
C LYS A 50 8.15 7.18 -7.52
N GLU A 51 7.73 8.42 -7.73
CA GLU A 51 6.55 8.76 -8.54
C GLU A 51 6.82 8.73 -10.06
N ASP A 52 7.75 7.90 -10.52
CA ASP A 52 8.11 7.76 -11.94
C ASP A 52 7.34 6.59 -12.56
N TYR A 53 6.00 6.68 -12.50
CA TYR A 53 5.11 5.65 -13.01
C TYR A 53 4.67 6.01 -14.45
N PRO A 54 4.69 5.06 -15.40
CA PRO A 54 4.27 5.31 -16.77
C PRO A 54 2.83 5.81 -16.88
N ASP A 55 1.95 5.29 -16.02
CA ASP A 55 0.53 5.60 -16.00
C ASP A 55 -0.10 5.36 -14.61
N LEU A 56 -1.39 5.68 -14.49
CA LEU A 56 -2.16 5.52 -13.26
C LEU A 56 -2.30 4.05 -12.84
N ALA A 57 -2.43 3.12 -13.78
CA ALA A 57 -2.60 1.70 -13.48
C ALA A 57 -1.33 1.13 -12.84
N GLU A 58 -0.16 1.47 -13.38
CA GLU A 58 1.14 1.12 -12.78
C GLU A 58 1.33 1.73 -11.40
N LYS A 59 0.95 3.01 -11.21
CA LYS A 59 0.99 3.65 -9.88
C LYS A 59 0.13 2.89 -8.86
N ILE A 60 -1.08 2.47 -9.25
CA ILE A 60 -1.99 1.70 -8.40
C ILE A 60 -1.39 0.32 -8.10
N LEU A 61 -0.87 -0.39 -9.11
CA LEU A 61 -0.28 -1.73 -8.93
C LEU A 61 0.90 -1.72 -7.95
N VAL A 62 1.80 -0.74 -8.05
CA VAL A 62 2.93 -0.63 -7.12
C VAL A 62 2.45 -0.31 -5.70
N TYR A 63 1.41 0.49 -5.55
CA TYR A 63 0.79 0.72 -4.25
C TYR A 63 0.15 -0.56 -3.68
N MET A 64 -0.54 -1.35 -4.51
CA MET A 64 -1.13 -2.62 -4.10
C MET A 64 -0.04 -3.61 -3.65
N ASP A 65 1.06 -3.73 -4.40
CA ASP A 65 2.20 -4.57 -4.02
C ASP A 65 2.73 -4.18 -2.64
N LEU A 66 2.96 -2.89 -2.40
CA LEU A 66 3.42 -2.38 -1.11
C LEU A 66 2.47 -2.77 0.02
N MET A 67 1.15 -2.62 -0.17
CA MET A 67 0.18 -2.91 0.88
C MET A 67 0.05 -4.42 1.14
N SER A 68 0.04 -5.24 0.09
CA SER A 68 -0.05 -6.70 0.17
C SER A 68 1.20 -7.33 0.77
N GLU A 69 2.40 -6.91 0.35
CA GLU A 69 3.68 -7.44 0.86
C GLU A 69 3.89 -7.17 2.36
N ASN A 70 3.29 -6.09 2.87
CA ASN A 70 3.34 -5.74 4.29
C ASN A 70 2.14 -6.28 5.09
N GLY A 71 1.27 -7.09 4.47
CA GLY A 71 0.09 -7.67 5.11
C GLY A 71 -0.95 -6.62 5.56
N LEU A 72 -0.93 -5.42 4.96
CA LEU A 72 -1.79 -4.30 5.32
C LEU A 72 -3.16 -4.37 4.63
N ALA A 73 -3.26 -5.09 3.51
CA ALA A 73 -4.51 -5.26 2.78
C ALA A 73 -4.62 -6.68 2.22
N SER A 74 -5.82 -7.25 2.32
CA SER A 74 -6.17 -8.55 1.72
C SER A 74 -7.12 -8.43 0.53
N VAL A 75 -7.79 -7.28 0.37
CA VAL A 75 -8.71 -6.95 -0.73
C VAL A 75 -8.61 -5.45 -1.04
N PHE A 76 -8.59 -5.09 -2.33
CA PHE A 76 -8.62 -3.71 -2.81
C PHE A 76 -9.95 -3.40 -3.47
N VAL A 77 -10.68 -2.42 -2.94
CA VAL A 77 -11.97 -1.97 -3.48
C VAL A 77 -11.78 -0.67 -4.26
N PHE A 78 -12.17 -0.67 -5.52
CA PHE A 78 -12.06 0.47 -6.41
C PHE A 78 -13.44 0.98 -6.80
N VAL A 79 -13.71 2.25 -6.54
CA VAL A 79 -14.97 2.90 -6.92
C VAL A 79 -14.75 3.70 -8.20
N ASN A 80 -15.47 3.34 -9.26
CA ASN A 80 -15.44 3.98 -10.59
C ASN A 80 -14.06 4.06 -11.24
N LEU A 81 -13.13 3.16 -10.93
CA LEU A 81 -11.79 3.17 -11.54
C LEU A 81 -11.85 3.09 -13.08
N ARG A 82 -12.84 2.37 -13.62
CA ARG A 82 -13.06 2.24 -15.07
C ARG A 82 -13.50 3.54 -15.75
N SER A 83 -13.77 4.60 -14.99
CA SER A 83 -13.97 5.95 -15.54
C SER A 83 -12.66 6.66 -15.85
N PHE A 84 -11.52 6.17 -15.34
CA PHE A 84 -10.20 6.78 -15.49
C PHE A 84 -9.24 5.98 -16.37
N LEU A 85 -9.52 4.68 -16.57
CA LEU A 85 -8.73 3.80 -17.41
C LEU A 85 -9.52 3.45 -18.67
N ASP A 86 -8.85 3.48 -19.82
CA ASP A 86 -9.45 2.97 -21.06
C ASP A 86 -9.58 1.44 -21.04
N ASP A 87 -10.32 0.88 -22.01
CA ASP A 87 -10.61 -0.56 -22.09
C ASP A 87 -9.34 -1.43 -22.15
N THR A 88 -8.25 -0.92 -22.72
CA THR A 88 -6.99 -1.67 -22.82
C THR A 88 -6.23 -1.60 -21.49
N ALA A 89 -6.15 -0.42 -20.89
CA ALA A 89 -5.52 -0.19 -19.61
C ALA A 89 -6.18 -0.98 -18.48
N ILE A 90 -7.52 -1.04 -18.42
CA ILE A 90 -8.22 -1.82 -17.40
C ILE A 90 -8.04 -3.34 -17.59
N GLU A 91 -7.98 -3.82 -18.83
CA GLU A 91 -7.72 -5.25 -19.10
C GLU A 91 -6.31 -5.63 -18.64
N LEU A 92 -5.30 -4.83 -18.99
CA LEU A 92 -3.91 -5.04 -18.55
C LEU A 92 -3.76 -4.93 -17.02
N PHE A 93 -4.44 -3.96 -16.41
CA PHE A 93 -4.47 -3.79 -14.96
C PHE A 93 -5.03 -5.02 -14.25
N THR A 94 -6.19 -5.50 -14.69
CA THR A 94 -6.84 -6.67 -14.07
C THR A 94 -6.07 -7.97 -14.34
N GLU A 95 -5.46 -8.13 -15.51
CA GLU A 95 -4.55 -9.26 -15.77
C GLU A 95 -3.34 -9.23 -14.83
N SER A 96 -2.76 -8.05 -14.61
CA SER A 96 -1.65 -7.86 -13.67
C SER A 96 -2.07 -8.17 -12.24
N CYS A 97 -3.27 -7.77 -11.81
CA CYS A 97 -3.83 -8.13 -10.51
C CYS A 97 -3.97 -9.65 -10.36
N CYS A 98 -4.53 -10.34 -11.37
CA CYS A 98 -4.63 -11.79 -11.35
C CYS A 98 -3.27 -12.49 -11.27
N ARG A 99 -2.25 -12.00 -12.02
CA ARG A 99 -0.90 -12.57 -12.02
C ARG A 99 -0.19 -12.42 -10.68
N LYS A 100 -0.48 -11.34 -9.95
CA LYS A 100 0.09 -11.04 -8.64
C LYS A 100 -0.79 -11.51 -7.48
N GLU A 101 -1.87 -12.24 -7.78
CA GLU A 101 -2.84 -12.76 -6.80
C GLU A 101 -3.46 -11.67 -5.91
N HIS A 102 -3.61 -10.46 -6.46
CA HIS A 102 -4.32 -9.39 -5.77
C HIS A 102 -5.84 -9.60 -5.86
N ASN A 103 -6.51 -9.64 -4.71
CA ASN A 103 -7.96 -9.65 -4.66
C ASN A 103 -8.50 -8.23 -4.88
N ILE A 104 -9.27 -8.03 -5.95
CA ILE A 104 -9.86 -6.73 -6.28
C ILE A 104 -11.38 -6.81 -6.40
N LEU A 105 -12.05 -5.74 -6.01
CA LEU A 105 -13.47 -5.50 -6.27
C LEU A 105 -13.63 -4.17 -7.01
N LEU A 106 -14.22 -4.22 -8.20
CA LEU A 106 -14.55 -3.03 -8.98
C LEU A 106 -16.02 -2.68 -8.76
N VAL A 107 -16.29 -1.48 -8.27
CA VAL A 107 -17.63 -0.93 -8.05
C VAL A 107 -17.85 0.21 -9.03
N ASP A 108 -18.61 -0.05 -10.09
CA ASP A 108 -18.82 0.91 -11.18
C ASP A 108 -20.26 1.42 -11.21
N ASN A 109 -20.42 2.70 -11.57
CA ASN A 109 -21.72 3.38 -11.68
C ASN A 109 -22.48 3.09 -12.96
N LYS A 110 -21.89 2.31 -13.87
CA LYS A 110 -22.49 1.92 -15.15
C LYS A 110 -21.90 0.60 -15.62
N VAL A 111 -22.59 -0.02 -16.57
CA VAL A 111 -22.12 -1.24 -17.22
C VAL A 111 -21.02 -0.91 -18.22
N TYR A 112 -19.88 -1.58 -18.07
CA TYR A 112 -18.76 -1.54 -19.02
C TYR A 112 -18.64 -2.86 -19.78
N LYS A 113 -17.77 -2.89 -20.80
CA LYS A 113 -17.41 -4.11 -21.52
C LYS A 113 -16.96 -5.20 -20.54
N LYS A 114 -17.36 -6.44 -20.80
CA LYS A 114 -16.97 -7.59 -19.97
C LYS A 114 -15.45 -7.83 -20.09
N LEU A 115 -14.74 -7.86 -18.97
CA LEU A 115 -13.34 -8.27 -18.92
C LEU A 115 -13.23 -9.80 -19.08
N SER A 116 -12.05 -10.28 -19.44
CA SER A 116 -11.86 -11.71 -19.75
C SER A 116 -11.99 -12.63 -18.51
N ARG A 117 -11.67 -12.12 -17.31
CA ARG A 117 -11.62 -12.88 -16.05
C ARG A 117 -12.40 -12.22 -14.91
N GLU A 118 -13.47 -11.51 -15.24
CA GLU A 118 -14.34 -10.94 -14.21
C GLU A 118 -15.49 -11.88 -13.84
N GLU A 119 -15.76 -11.96 -12.55
CA GLU A 119 -17.09 -12.27 -12.02
C GLU A 119 -17.81 -10.95 -11.80
N ARG A 120 -19.05 -10.85 -12.31
CA ARG A 120 -19.82 -9.60 -12.31
C ARG A 120 -21.17 -9.85 -11.65
N LEU A 121 -21.52 -8.94 -10.75
CA LEU A 121 -22.86 -8.77 -10.19
C LEU A 121 -23.40 -7.42 -10.65
N LEU A 122 -24.60 -7.38 -11.21
CA LEU A 122 -25.28 -6.12 -11.52
C LEU A 122 -26.34 -5.84 -10.46
N ILE A 123 -26.39 -4.57 -10.01
CA ILE A 123 -27.44 -4.10 -9.12
C ILE A 123 -28.28 -3.11 -9.91
N ASP A 124 -29.58 -3.43 -10.07
CA ASP A 124 -30.51 -2.54 -10.75
C ASP A 124 -31.04 -1.41 -9.83
N ASN A 125 -31.90 -0.56 -10.38
CA ASN A 125 -32.48 0.55 -9.63
C ASN A 125 -33.43 0.10 -8.51
N ASP A 126 -33.92 -1.14 -8.57
CA ASP A 126 -34.78 -1.76 -7.56
C ASP A 126 -33.96 -2.52 -6.51
N LEU A 127 -32.62 -2.35 -6.52
CA LEU A 127 -31.66 -3.01 -5.63
C LEU A 127 -31.64 -4.54 -5.77
N CYS A 128 -32.05 -5.04 -6.93
CA CYS A 128 -32.03 -6.46 -7.25
C CYS A 128 -30.71 -6.86 -7.92
N GLU A 129 -30.26 -8.07 -7.60
CA GLU A 129 -29.04 -8.70 -8.12
C GLU A 129 -29.35 -9.45 -9.44
N ILE A 130 -28.56 -9.17 -10.49
CA ILE A 130 -28.71 -9.74 -11.85
C ILE A 130 -27.38 -10.32 -12.34
#